data_AF-A0A382K145-F1
#
_entry.id   AF-A0A382K145-F1
#
_cell.length_a   1.000
_cell.length_b   1.000
_cell.length_c   1.000
_cell.angle_alpha   90.00
_cell.angle_beta   90.00
_cell.angle_gamma   90.00
#
_symmetry.space_group_name_H-M   'P 1'
#
loop_
_entity.id
_entity.type
_entity.pdbx_description
1 polymer ?
#
loop_
_entity_poly.entity_id
_entity_poly.type
_entity_poly.pdbx_seq_one_letter_code
_entity_poly.pdbx_strand_id
1 'polypeptide(L)' 'MERPDWPTVDRWVMGEAWMGSRIRQHAAHLCETIGPRWSGSEAEWEAIHFIRDQLTGVGLDDIEVEE' A
#
# COMPACT_ATOMS: atom_id res chain seq x y z
N MET A 1 22.78 14.98 13.49
CA MET A 1 21.38 15.00 13.04
C MET A 1 20.53 15.39 14.24
N GLU A 2 19.74 16.46 14.13
CA GLU A 2 18.84 16.89 15.20
C GLU A 2 17.66 15.90 15.32
N ARG A 3 17.13 15.70 16.54
CA ARG A 3 16.00 14.77 16.74
C ARG A 3 14.72 15.40 16.17
N PRO A 4 13.86 14.61 15.49
CA PRO A 4 12.56 15.09 15.04
C PRO A 4 11.67 15.54 16.20
N ASP A 5 10.78 16.50 15.93
CA ASP A 5 9.68 16.84 16.82
C ASP A 5 8.60 15.75 16.76
N TRP A 6 8.73 14.75 17.62
CA TRP A 6 7.86 13.56 17.62
C TRP A 6 6.37 13.88 17.74
N PRO A 7 5.90 14.77 18.64
CA PRO A 7 4.49 15.17 18.67
C PRO A 7 3.93 15.69 17.34
N THR A 8 4.72 16.47 16.60
CA THR A 8 4.28 17.01 15.30
C THR A 8 4.26 15.92 14.24
N VAL A 9 5.29 15.07 14.21
CA VAL A 9 5.34 13.91 13.29
C VAL A 9 4.16 12.97 13.54
N ASP A 10 3.87 12.64 14.80
CA ASP A 10 2.76 11.76 15.17
C ASP A 10 1.41 12.32 14.71
N ARG A 11 1.14 13.60 15.00
CA ARG A 11 -0.08 14.27 14.52
C ARG A 11 -0.20 14.22 13.00
N TRP A 12 0.90 14.47 12.29
CA TRP A 12 0.91 14.46 10.83
C TRP A 12 0.64 13.05 10.28
N VAL A 13 1.35 12.03 10.77
CA VAL A 13 1.15 10.62 10.35
C VAL A 13 -0.29 10.17 10.57
N MET A 14 -0.85 10.43 11.75
CA MET A 14 -2.23 10.03 12.07
C MET A 14 -3.27 10.80 11.25
N GLY A 15 -3.01 12.09 10.98
CA GLY A 15 -3.87 12.91 10.12
C GLY A 15 -3.92 12.38 8.69
N GLU A 16 -2.76 12.11 8.09
CA GLU A 16 -2.66 11.59 6.73
C GLU A 16 -3.22 10.18 6.60
N ALA A 17 -3.03 9.32 7.60
CA ALA A 17 -3.61 7.97 7.64
C ALA A 17 -5.15 7.99 7.57
N TRP A 18 -5.78 9.09 8.00
CA TRP A 18 -7.22 9.28 7.94
C TRP A 18 -7.68 10.05 6.69
N MET A 19 -7.14 11.25 6.46
CA MET A 19 -7.56 12.13 5.36
C MET A 19 -7.15 11.61 3.98
N GLY A 20 -5.93 11.08 3.86
CA GLY A 20 -5.38 10.53 2.63
C GLY A 20 -5.64 9.04 2.47
N SER A 21 -6.50 8.44 3.31
CA SER A 21 -6.65 6.99 3.37
C SER A 21 -7.18 6.40 2.07
N ARG A 22 -6.40 5.51 1.46
CA ARG A 22 -6.77 4.74 0.26
C ARG A 22 -7.27 3.33 0.58
N ILE A 23 -7.42 2.99 1.87
CA ILE A 23 -7.71 1.63 2.33
C ILE A 23 -8.98 1.06 1.71
N ARG A 24 -10.04 1.87 1.60
CA ARG A 24 -11.32 1.43 1.01
C ARG A 24 -11.17 1.09 -0.48
N GLN A 25 -10.39 1.90 -1.21
CA GLN A 25 -10.18 1.71 -2.65
C GLN A 25 -9.32 0.47 -2.90
N HIS A 26 -8.26 0.28 -2.12
CA HIS A 26 -7.43 -0.92 -2.20
C HIS A 26 -8.20 -2.18 -1.82
N ALA A 27 -9.02 -2.14 -0.76
CA ALA A 27 -9.85 -3.26 -0.36
C ALA A 27 -10.87 -3.62 -1.45
N ALA A 28 -11.55 -2.63 -2.05
CA ALA A 28 -12.49 -2.87 -3.13
C ALA A 28 -11.79 -3.48 -4.36
N HIS A 29 -10.62 -2.96 -4.75
CA HIS A 29 -9.89 -3.52 -5.88
C HIS A 29 -9.42 -4.96 -5.60
N LEU A 30 -8.73 -5.19 -4.48
CA LEU A 30 -8.16 -6.51 -4.16
C LEU A 30 -9.24 -7.57 -3.89
N CYS A 31 -10.36 -7.20 -3.25
CA CYS A 31 -11.35 -8.17 -2.78
C CYS A 31 -12.60 -8.27 -3.66
N GLU A 32 -12.96 -7.21 -4.40
CA GLU A 32 -14.17 -7.19 -5.23
C GLU A 32 -13.85 -7.16 -6.72
N THR A 33 -12.76 -6.51 -7.14
CA THR A 33 -12.34 -6.49 -8.56
C THR A 33 -11.53 -7.73 -8.94
N ILE A 34 -10.44 -8.00 -8.22
CA ILE A 34 -9.62 -9.21 -8.42
C ILE A 34 -10.32 -10.42 -7.82
N GLY A 35 -10.80 -10.30 -6.57
CA GLY A 35 -11.52 -11.37 -5.90
C GLY A 35 -10.59 -12.42 -5.25
N PRO A 36 -10.96 -13.71 -5.26
CA PRO A 36 -10.14 -14.79 -4.68
C PRO A 36 -8.77 -14.89 -5.37
N ARG A 37 -7.71 -14.84 -4.56
CA ARG A 37 -6.31 -14.77 -5.01
C ARG A 37 -5.49 -15.86 -4.33
N TRP A 38 -5.82 -17.09 -4.67
CA TRP A 38 -5.16 -18.29 -4.15
C TRP A 38 -3.70 -18.33 -4.60
N SER A 39 -2.83 -18.87 -3.77
CA SER A 39 -1.42 -18.98 -4.13
C SER A 39 -1.20 -19.88 -5.35
N GLY A 40 -0.33 -19.45 -6.24
CA GLY A 40 -0.06 -20.05 -7.55
C GLY A 40 -1.07 -19.71 -8.64
N SER A 41 -2.10 -18.89 -8.36
CA SER A 41 -3.10 -18.51 -9.35
C SER A 41 -2.71 -17.23 -10.11
N GLU A 42 -3.32 -17.00 -11.27
CA GLU A 42 -3.17 -15.75 -12.02
C GLU A 42 -3.62 -14.52 -11.19
N ALA A 43 -4.65 -14.69 -10.36
CA ALA A 43 -5.16 -13.64 -9.49
C ALA A 43 -4.18 -13.25 -8.35
N GLU A 44 -3.27 -14.16 -7.97
CA GLU A 44 -2.17 -13.80 -7.06
C GLU A 44 -1.21 -12.82 -7.76
N TRP A 45 -0.79 -13.12 -8.99
CA TRP A 45 0.09 -12.24 -9.76
C TRP A 45 -0.56 -10.89 -10.08
N GLU A 46 -1.85 -10.86 -10.40
CA GLU A 46 -2.59 -9.61 -10.57
C GLU A 46 -2.56 -8.75 -9.29
N ALA A 47 -2.77 -9.36 -8.12
CA ALA A 47 -2.67 -8.67 -6.84
C ALA A 47 -1.24 -8.17 -6.56
N ILE A 48 -0.22 -8.98 -6.85
CA ILE A 48 1.20 -8.61 -6.70
C ILE A 48 1.51 -7.37 -7.56
N HIS A 49 1.10 -7.38 -8.84
CA HIS A 49 1.31 -6.24 -9.74
C HIS A 49 0.59 -4.99 -9.28
N PHE A 50 -0.66 -5.11 -8.84
CA PHE A 50 -1.40 -3.97 -8.28
C PHE A 50 -0.68 -3.34 -7.08
N ILE A 51 -0.22 -4.17 -6.13
CA ILE A 51 0.48 -3.70 -4.93
C ILE A 51 1.78 -3.00 -5.34
N ARG A 52 2.58 -3.63 -6.21
CA ARG A 52 3.81 -3.04 -6.74
C ARG A 52 3.55 -1.65 -7.35
N ASP A 53 2.54 -1.52 -8.19
CA ASP A 53 2.17 -0.25 -8.80
C ASP A 53 1.76 0.81 -7.76
N GLN A 54 1.03 0.41 -6.71
CA GLN A 54 0.69 1.34 -5.62
C GLN A 54 1.94 1.81 -4.86
N LEU A 55 2.89 0.90 -4.58
CA LEU A 55 4.14 1.22 -3.90
C LEU A 55 5.03 2.13 -4.77
N THR A 56 5.11 1.85 -6.08
CA THR A 56 5.86 2.69 -7.03
C THR A 56 5.22 4.08 -7.13
N GLY A 57 3.89 4.16 -7.16
CA GLY A 57 3.16 5.41 -7.25
C GLY A 57 3.35 6.36 -6.07
N VAL A 58 3.75 5.86 -4.90
CA VAL A 58 4.06 6.69 -3.71
C VAL A 58 5.56 7.02 -3.59
N GLY A 59 6.38 6.59 -4.55
CA GLY A 59 7.80 6.92 -4.62
C GLY A 59 8.69 6.12 -3.66
N LEU A 60 8.30 4.88 -3.32
CA LEU A 60 9.21 3.98 -2.62
C LEU A 60 10.32 3.51 -3.55
N ASP A 61 11.56 3.67 -3.09
CA ASP A 61 12.75 3.11 -3.72
C ASP A 61 12.95 1.68 -3.20
N ASP A 62 13.24 0.72 -4.08
CA ASP A 62 13.41 -0.72 -3.78
C ASP A 62 12.09 -1.51 -3.62
N ILE A 63 11.43 -1.78 -4.76
CA ILE A 63 10.20 -2.58 -4.82
C ILE A 63 10.47 -3.81 -5.68
N GLU A 64 10.61 -4.96 -5.03
CA GLU A 64 10.88 -6.24 -5.67
C GLU A 64 9.81 -7.28 -5.28
N VAL A 65 9.66 -8.31 -6.12
CA VAL A 65 8.86 -9.49 -5.81
C VAL A 65 9.82 -10.58 -5.35
N GLU A 66 9.57 -11.14 -4.17
CA GLU A 66 10.33 -12.27 -3.65
C GLU A 66 9.56 -13.58 -3.93
N GLU A 67 10.26 -14.59 -4.47
CA GLU A 67 9.74 -15.94 -4.78
C GLU A 67 10.29 -17.01 -3.83
#